data_AF-A0A959YYV2-F1
#
_entry.id   AF-A0A959YYV2-F1
#
_cell.length_a   1.000
_cell.length_b   1.000
_cell.length_c   1.000
_cell.angle_alpha   90.00
_cell.angle_beta   90.00
_cell.angle_gamma   90.00
#
_symmetry.space_group_name_H-M   'P 1'
#
loop_
_entity.id
_entity.type
_entity.pdbx_description
1 polymer ?
#
loop_
_entity_poly.entity_id
_entity_poly.type
_entity_poly.pdbx_seq_one_letter_code
_entity_poly.pdbx_strand_id
1 'polypeptide(L)'
;MISTLFGKKKVSEDKTATIFVNAVLRLTEEGFPVVVEELVESPEFTEPPVFGPGDDELFAQIVLAGNLLELPGHLDAGQDRRVTTLAISKFAEVFGRP
;
A
#
# COMPACT_ATOMS: atom_id res chain seq x y z
N MET A 1 -0.90 32.32 22.86
CA MET A 1 -1.46 31.08 23.42
C MET A 1 -2.76 30.61 22.74
N ILE A 2 -2.94 30.89 21.44
CA ILE A 2 -4.09 30.38 20.66
C ILE A 2 -3.71 29.08 19.91
N SER A 3 -2.45 28.91 19.53
CA SER A 3 -1.95 27.73 18.81
C SER A 3 -2.06 26.41 19.60
N THR A 4 -2.07 26.47 20.93
CA THR A 4 -2.29 25.31 21.81
C THR A 4 -3.76 24.93 21.96
N LEU A 5 -4.71 25.82 21.63
CA LEU A 5 -6.15 25.53 21.66
C LEU A 5 -6.65 24.80 20.40
N PHE A 6 -5.91 24.88 19.29
CA PHE A 6 -6.33 24.32 17.99
C PHE A 6 -5.70 22.98 17.62
N GLY A 7 -4.94 22.34 18.52
CA GLY A 7 -4.30 21.03 18.29
C GLY A 7 -3.43 20.97 17.02
N LYS A 8 -2.85 19.81 16.73
CA LYS A 8 -2.34 19.55 15.37
C LYS A 8 -3.56 19.35 14.47
N LYS A 9 -3.61 20.01 13.31
CA LYS A 9 -4.68 19.81 12.32
C LYS A 9 -4.73 18.32 11.95
N LYS A 10 -5.82 17.63 12.29
CA LYS A 10 -6.04 16.23 11.87
C LYS A 10 -5.97 16.18 10.35
N VAL A 11 -5.18 15.24 9.83
CA VAL A 11 -5.15 14.93 8.40
C VAL A 11 -6.51 14.34 8.03
N SER A 12 -7.10 14.76 6.91
CA SER A 12 -8.37 14.20 6.45
C SER A 12 -8.21 12.75 6.05
N GLU A 13 -9.29 11.96 6.12
CA GLU A 13 -9.28 10.55 5.71
C GLU A 13 -8.88 10.39 4.25
N ASP A 14 -9.33 11.29 3.37
CA ASP A 14 -8.92 11.36 1.97
C ASP A 14 -7.40 11.55 1.82
N LYS A 15 -6.82 12.49 2.56
CA LYS A 15 -5.37 12.74 2.52
C LYS A 15 -4.59 11.57 3.11
N THR A 16 -5.11 10.94 4.17
CA THR A 16 -4.53 9.72 4.75
C THR A 16 -4.52 8.59 3.74
N ALA A 17 -5.64 8.34 3.05
CA ALA A 17 -5.73 7.33 2.01
C ALA A 17 -4.76 7.61 0.84
N THR A 18 -4.62 8.87 0.40
CA THR A 18 -3.62 9.24 -0.61
C THR A 18 -2.19 8.95 -0.15
N ILE A 19 -1.84 9.32 1.09
CA ILE A 19 -0.50 9.03 1.64
C ILE A 19 -0.27 7.52 1.72
N PHE A 20 -1.29 6.77 2.16
CA PHE A 20 -1.24 5.32 2.26
C PHE A 20 -0.99 4.65 0.90
N VAL A 21 -1.76 5.01 -0.13
CA VAL A 21 -1.57 4.46 -1.49
C VAL A 21 -0.19 4.81 -2.04
N ASN A 22 0.27 6.05 -1.88
CA ASN A 22 1.61 6.43 -2.32
C ASN A 22 2.72 5.64 -1.58
N ALA A 23 2.51 5.32 -0.31
CA ALA A 23 3.44 4.48 0.44
C ALA A 23 3.46 3.04 -0.09
N VAL A 24 2.29 2.46 -0.41
CA VAL A 24 2.18 1.13 -1.05
C VAL A 24 2.90 1.09 -2.39
N LEU A 25 2.70 2.10 -3.25
CA LEU A 25 3.36 2.18 -4.55
C LEU A 25 4.88 2.30 -4.39
N ARG A 26 5.35 3.12 -3.44
CA ARG A 26 6.79 3.24 -3.16
C ARG A 26 7.38 1.93 -2.65
N LEU A 27 6.70 1.25 -1.73
CA LEU A 27 7.12 -0.07 -1.23
C LEU A 27 7.14 -1.13 -2.34
N THR A 28 6.23 -1.02 -3.30
CA THR A 28 6.20 -1.89 -4.49
C THR A 28 7.42 -1.62 -5.36
N GLU A 29 7.68 -0.35 -5.69
CA GLU A 29 8.83 0.07 -6.52
C GLU A 29 10.17 -0.34 -5.90
N GLU A 30 10.33 -0.15 -4.59
CA GLU A 30 11.54 -0.50 -3.86
C GLU A 30 11.66 -2.03 -3.62
N GLY A 31 10.54 -2.70 -3.32
CA GLY A 31 10.53 -4.08 -2.85
C GLY A 31 10.42 -5.14 -3.94
N PHE A 32 9.73 -4.85 -5.04
CA PHE A 32 9.52 -5.84 -6.11
C PHE A 32 10.84 -6.36 -6.70
N PRO A 33 11.84 -5.52 -7.05
CA PRO A 33 13.11 -6.00 -7.58
C PRO A 33 13.85 -6.92 -6.60
N VAL A 34 13.81 -6.59 -5.30
CA VAL A 34 14.48 -7.37 -4.24
C VAL A 34 13.82 -8.74 -4.08
N VAL A 35 12.49 -8.80 -4.09
CA VAL A 35 11.76 -10.07 -3.98
C VAL A 35 11.98 -10.93 -5.23
N VAL A 36 11.99 -10.33 -6.41
CA VAL A 36 12.31 -11.03 -7.67
C VAL A 36 13.71 -11.64 -7.62
N GLU A 37 14.70 -10.85 -7.20
CA GLU A 37 16.09 -11.31 -7.07
C GLU A 37 16.19 -12.50 -6.09
N GLU A 38 15.63 -12.37 -4.89
CA GLU A 38 15.63 -13.45 -3.88
C GLU A 38 14.96 -14.74 -4.42
N LEU A 39 13.84 -14.62 -5.13
CA LEU A 39 13.13 -15.77 -5.68
C LEU A 39 13.86 -16.43 -6.85
N VAL A 40 14.55 -15.65 -7.69
CA VAL A 40 15.36 -16.16 -8.80
C VAL A 40 16.62 -16.86 -8.31
N GLU A 41 17.22 -16.36 -7.22
CA GLU A 41 18.43 -16.93 -6.63
C GLU A 41 18.15 -18.09 -5.66
N SER A 42 16.89 -18.31 -5.27
CA SER A 42 16.48 -19.34 -4.32
C SER A 42 16.74 -20.76 -4.86
N PRO A 43 17.59 -21.56 -4.19
CA PRO A 43 17.91 -22.94 -4.61
C PRO A 43 16.78 -23.94 -4.37
N GLU A 44 15.74 -23.55 -3.63
CA GLU A 44 14.56 -24.38 -3.37
C GLU A 44 13.70 -24.61 -4.62
N PHE A 45 13.83 -23.76 -5.64
CA PHE A 45 13.13 -23.92 -6.91
C PHE A 45 13.86 -24.90 -7.83
N THR A 46 13.15 -25.91 -8.33
CA THR A 46 13.66 -26.83 -9.37
C THR A 46 14.04 -26.08 -10.65
N GLU A 47 13.28 -25.03 -10.99
CA GLU A 47 13.54 -24.10 -12.08
C GLU A 47 13.27 -22.68 -11.58
N PRO A 48 14.16 -21.70 -11.83
CA PRO A 48 13.95 -20.33 -11.39
C PRO A 48 12.64 -19.73 -11.94
N PRO A 49 11.86 -19.01 -11.11
CA PRO A 49 10.64 -18.36 -11.57
C PRO A 49 10.93 -17.26 -12.60
N VAL A 50 9.98 -17.03 -13.51
CA VAL A 50 10.07 -16.00 -14.55
C VAL A 50 9.03 -14.93 -14.27
N PHE A 51 9.48 -13.68 -14.28
CA PHE A 51 8.65 -12.49 -14.07
C PHE A 51 8.62 -11.65 -15.34
N GLY A 52 7.46 -11.06 -15.65
CA GLY A 52 7.21 -10.30 -16.86
C GLY A 52 6.51 -8.96 -16.60
N PRO A 53 6.18 -8.23 -17.69
CA PRO A 53 5.47 -6.96 -17.58
C PRO A 53 4.13 -7.12 -16.85
N GLY A 54 3.88 -6.30 -15.83
CA GLY A 54 2.64 -6.29 -15.06
C GLY A 54 2.66 -7.14 -13.77
N ASP A 55 3.70 -7.95 -13.54
CA ASP A 55 3.82 -8.71 -12.29
C ASP A 55 4.11 -7.80 -11.08
N ASP A 56 4.67 -6.61 -11.32
CA ASP A 56 4.82 -5.54 -10.34
C ASP A 56 3.46 -4.97 -9.90
N GLU A 57 2.47 -4.88 -10.79
CA GLU A 57 1.10 -4.50 -10.43
C GLU A 57 0.40 -5.58 -9.57
N LEU A 58 0.70 -6.86 -9.83
CA LEU A 58 0.20 -7.96 -9.00
C LEU A 58 0.86 -7.94 -7.63
N PHE A 59 2.16 -7.69 -7.57
CA PHE A 59 2.88 -7.48 -6.31
C PHE A 59 2.33 -6.27 -5.53
N ALA A 60 2.00 -5.17 -6.20
CA ALA A 60 1.39 -4.00 -5.57
C ALA A 60 0.07 -4.33 -4.86
N GLN A 61 -0.73 -5.24 -5.42
CA GLN A 61 -1.97 -5.72 -4.77
C GLN A 61 -1.69 -6.53 -3.51
N ILE A 62 -0.61 -7.32 -3.49
CA ILE A 62 -0.17 -8.06 -2.29
C ILE A 62 0.26 -7.06 -1.20
N VAL A 63 1.09 -6.08 -1.56
CA VAL A 63 1.54 -5.02 -0.63
C VAL A 63 0.33 -4.23 -0.10
N LEU A 64 -0.60 -3.85 -0.97
CA LEU A 64 -1.84 -3.18 -0.58
C LEU A 64 -2.63 -4.01 0.44
N ALA A 65 -2.93 -5.26 0.11
CA ALA A 65 -3.74 -6.14 0.94
C ALA A 65 -3.11 -6.35 2.33
N GLY A 66 -1.80 -6.62 2.37
CA GLY A 66 -1.07 -6.79 3.63
C GLY A 66 -1.16 -5.53 4.51
N ASN A 67 -0.95 -4.35 3.94
CA ASN A 67 -0.99 -3.10 4.71
C ASN A 67 -2.43 -2.71 5.12
N LEU A 68 -3.45 -3.08 4.34
CA LEU A 68 -4.85 -2.86 4.71
C LEU A 68 -5.27 -3.71 5.92
N LEU A 69 -4.69 -4.90 6.10
CA LEU A 69 -4.96 -5.76 7.26
C LEU A 69 -4.47 -5.14 8.57
N GLU A 70 -3.43 -4.30 8.52
CA GLU A 70 -2.85 -3.64 9.69
C GLU A 70 -3.58 -2.34 10.08
N LEU A 71 -4.35 -1.73 9.16
CA LEU A 71 -5.02 -0.44 9.40
C LEU A 71 -5.92 -0.39 10.66
N PRO A 72 -6.72 -1.42 11.00
CA PRO A 72 -7.56 -1.38 12.20
C PRO A 72 -6.79 -1.23 13.52
N GLY A 73 -5.50 -1.61 13.55
CA GLY A 73 -4.63 -1.43 14.73
C GLY A 73 -4.06 -0.02 14.87
N HIS A 74 -4.17 0.82 13.85
CA HIS A 74 -3.53 2.14 13.77
C HIS A 74 -4.50 3.33 13.69
N LEU A 75 -5.78 3.07 13.42
CA LEU A 75 -6.81 4.10 13.25
C LEU A 75 -7.97 3.92 14.22
N ASP A 76 -8.68 5.01 14.50
CA ASP A 76 -9.88 4.98 15.33
C ASP A 76 -10.95 4.07 14.69
N ALA A 77 -11.76 3.39 15.52
CA ALA A 77 -12.82 2.51 15.05
C ALA A 77 -13.78 3.24 14.07
N GLY A 78 -13.98 2.65 12.90
CA GLY A 78 -14.79 3.21 11.81
C GLY A 78 -14.03 4.17 10.89
N GLN A 79 -12.96 4.83 11.36
CA GLN A 79 -12.05 5.58 10.50
C GLN A 79 -11.24 4.64 9.62
N ASP A 80 -10.79 3.52 10.19
CA ASP A 80 -10.15 2.40 9.48
C ASP A 80 -10.94 1.99 8.23
N ARG A 81 -12.24 1.70 8.37
CA ARG A 81 -13.11 1.26 7.26
C ARG A 81 -13.22 2.31 6.17
N ARG A 82 -13.38 3.60 6.55
CA ARG A 82 -13.48 4.70 5.58
C ARG A 82 -12.17 4.92 4.82
N VAL A 83 -11.04 4.87 5.54
CA VAL A 83 -9.71 4.97 4.92
C VAL A 83 -9.44 3.78 4.01
N THR A 84 -9.82 2.56 4.40
CA THR A 84 -9.72 1.36 3.56
C THR A 84 -10.50 1.52 2.25
N THR A 85 -11.76 1.96 2.31
CA THR A 85 -12.57 2.19 1.09
C THR A 85 -11.90 3.23 0.19
N LEU A 86 -11.45 4.36 0.74
CA LEU A 86 -10.78 5.41 -0.03
C LEU A 86 -9.45 4.94 -0.63
N ALA A 87 -8.68 4.14 0.12
CA ALA A 87 -7.40 3.61 -0.35
C ALA A 87 -7.60 2.63 -1.51
N ILE A 88 -8.59 1.74 -1.43
CA ILE A 88 -8.92 0.81 -2.52
C ILE A 88 -9.31 1.58 -3.79
N SER A 89 -10.21 2.57 -3.68
CA SER A 89 -10.61 3.38 -4.84
C SER A 89 -9.44 4.14 -5.46
N LYS A 90 -8.63 4.83 -4.65
CA LYS A 90 -7.45 5.57 -5.14
C LYS A 90 -6.40 4.65 -5.76
N PHE A 91 -6.21 3.46 -5.20
CA PHE A 91 -5.30 2.47 -5.77
C PHE A 91 -5.82 1.98 -7.13
N ALA A 92 -7.11 1.67 -7.26
CA ALA A 92 -7.71 1.25 -8.52
C ALA A 92 -7.55 2.32 -9.62
N GLU A 93 -7.76 3.60 -9.28
CA GLU A 93 -7.55 4.74 -10.19
C GLU A 93 -6.13 4.79 -10.77
N VAL A 94 -5.10 4.48 -9.97
CA VAL A 94 -3.69 4.48 -10.41
C VAL A 94 -3.46 3.48 -11.54
N PHE A 95 -4.13 2.32 -11.49
CA PHE A 95 -4.02 1.26 -12.51
C PHE A 95 -5.12 1.34 -13.58
N GLY A 96 -5.86 2.45 -13.66
CA GLY A 96 -6.91 2.64 -14.65
C GLY A 96 -8.11 1.71 -14.49
N ARG A 97 -8.40 1.26 -13.26
CA ARG A 97 -9.53 0.37 -12.93
C ARG A 97 -10.58 1.15 -12.12
N PRO A 98 -11.88 0.94 -12.39
CA PRO A 98 -12.97 1.60 -11.66
C PRO A 98 -13.14 1.07 -10.23
#